data_AF-A3SHN1-F1
#
_entry.id   AF-A3SHN1-F1
#
_cell.length_a   1.000
_cell.length_b   1.000
_cell.length_c   1.000
_cell.angle_alpha   90.00
_cell.angle_beta   90.00
_cell.angle_gamma   90.00
#
_symmetry.space_group_name_H-M   'P 1'
#
loop_
_entity.id
_entity.type
_entity.pdbx_description
1 polymer ?
#
loop_
_entity_poly.entity_id
_entity_poly.type
_entity_poly.pdbx_seq_one_letter_code
_entity_poly.pdbx_strand_id
1 'polypeptide(L)'
;MRDKDCISGGCSPRHQGGRLMTGSHDETFGALLQRIERAPAPARYAHIPTLRRMIAAQSSSGQPAPCQARAMLRRLEEEAAEDMFDNMPV
;
A
#
# COMPACT_ATOMS: atom_id res chain seq x y z
N MET A 1 28.46 -10.80 -10.05
CA MET A 1 27.39 -10.71 -11.06
C MET A 1 26.85 -12.11 -11.31
N ARG A 2 25.70 -12.46 -10.71
CA ARG A 2 24.96 -13.74 -10.78
C ARG A 2 23.64 -13.49 -10.02
N ASP A 3 22.55 -13.16 -10.71
CA ASP A 3 21.54 -14.05 -11.34
C ASP A 3 20.62 -14.73 -10.31
N LYS A 4 19.32 -14.40 -10.42
CA LYS A 4 18.12 -15.15 -10.04
C LYS A 4 18.05 -15.80 -8.65
N ASP A 5 17.16 -15.28 -7.80
CA ASP A 5 16.27 -16.14 -7.03
C ASP A 5 14.93 -15.43 -6.73
N CYS A 6 14.03 -15.47 -7.71
CA CYS A 6 12.58 -15.27 -7.51
C CYS A 6 11.89 -16.64 -7.42
N ILE A 7 12.48 -17.61 -6.69
CA ILE A 7 11.96 -18.97 -6.63
C ILE A 7 11.28 -19.21 -5.28
N SER A 8 9.94 -19.21 -5.34
CA SER A 8 9.09 -20.18 -4.64
C SER A 8 9.34 -20.40 -3.14
N GLY A 9 8.86 -19.46 -2.32
CA GLY A 9 8.73 -19.63 -0.87
C GLY A 9 7.28 -19.84 -0.41
N GLY A 10 6.68 -20.99 -0.74
CA GLY A 10 5.65 -21.62 0.10
C GLY A 10 4.23 -21.04 0.11
N CYS A 11 3.42 -21.35 -0.92
CA CYS A 11 1.97 -21.51 -0.72
C CYS A 11 1.72 -22.74 0.15
N SER A 12 1.43 -22.57 1.45
CA SER A 12 0.90 -23.62 2.32
C SER A 12 -0.56 -23.33 2.67
N PRO A 13 -1.52 -24.23 2.37
CA PRO A 13 -2.89 -24.09 2.82
C PRO A 13 -3.08 -24.89 4.11
N ARG A 14 -3.25 -24.25 5.28
CA ARG A 14 -3.75 -24.94 6.48
C ARG A 14 -4.12 -24.01 7.63
N HIS A 15 -5.41 -23.70 7.77
CA HIS A 15 -6.27 -24.07 8.91
C HIS A 15 -7.49 -23.14 8.98
N GLN A 16 -8.67 -23.73 8.75
CA GLN A 16 -9.94 -23.20 9.25
C GLN A 16 -9.92 -23.19 10.78
N GLY A 17 -10.34 -22.06 11.36
CA GLY A 17 -10.65 -21.91 12.78
C GLY A 17 -11.53 -20.67 12.93
N GLY A 18 -12.84 -20.88 12.97
CA GLY A 18 -13.83 -19.81 12.93
C GLY A 18 -13.85 -18.96 14.21
N ARG A 19 -14.15 -17.67 14.02
CA ARG A 19 -14.91 -16.87 14.99
C ARG A 19 -15.55 -15.68 14.28
N LEU A 20 -16.87 -15.61 14.36
CA LEU A 20 -17.71 -14.55 13.83
C LEU A 20 -17.55 -13.24 14.64
N MET A 21 -17.81 -12.14 13.93
CA MET A 21 -18.23 -10.80 14.40
C MET A 21 -17.13 -9.82 14.83
N THR A 22 -16.78 -8.89 13.92
CA THR A 22 -17.10 -7.44 14.02
C THR A 22 -16.80 -6.74 12.68
N GLY A 23 -17.80 -6.06 12.10
CA GLY A 23 -17.65 -4.80 11.35
C GLY A 23 -16.73 -4.78 10.11
N SER A 24 -17.35 -4.77 8.94
CA SER A 24 -16.81 -4.33 7.64
C SER A 24 -15.75 -3.22 7.75
N HIS A 25 -14.47 -3.55 7.56
CA HIS A 25 -13.42 -2.70 6.96
C HIS A 25 -12.08 -3.46 6.95
N ASP A 26 -12.04 -4.66 6.37
CA ASP A 26 -10.74 -5.23 5.95
C ASP A 26 -10.35 -4.47 4.66
N GLU A 27 -9.85 -3.24 4.84
CA GLU A 27 -9.35 -2.46 3.72
C GLU A 27 -8.09 -3.15 3.19
N THR A 28 -8.25 -3.84 2.06
CA THR A 28 -7.14 -4.51 1.38
C THR A 28 -6.31 -3.49 0.59
N PHE A 29 -5.04 -3.84 0.30
CA PHE A 29 -4.21 -3.02 -0.59
C PHE A 29 -4.91 -2.74 -1.93
N GLY A 30 -5.57 -3.74 -2.53
CA GLY A 30 -6.28 -3.56 -3.81
C GLY A 30 -7.40 -2.53 -3.71
N ALA A 31 -8.22 -2.60 -2.65
CA ALA A 31 -9.32 -1.66 -2.45
C ALA A 31 -8.81 -0.22 -2.22
N LEU A 32 -7.77 -0.05 -1.40
CA LEU A 32 -7.17 1.26 -1.14
C LEU A 32 -6.54 1.84 -2.42
N LEU A 33 -5.82 1.03 -3.19
CA LEU A 33 -5.21 1.47 -4.45
C LEU A 33 -6.26 1.94 -5.45
N GLN A 34 -7.38 1.22 -5.61
CA GLN A 34 -8.45 1.67 -6.49
C GLN A 34 -9.12 2.97 -6.02
N ARG A 35 -9.24 3.19 -4.70
CA ARG A 35 -9.74 4.45 -4.15
C ARG A 35 -8.79 5.60 -4.47
N ILE A 36 -7.49 5.39 -4.29
CA ILE A 36 -6.44 6.37 -4.64
C ILE A 36 -6.46 6.69 -6.14
N GLU A 37 -6.62 5.70 -7.01
CA GLU A 37 -6.65 5.93 -8.46
C GLU A 37 -7.88 6.72 -8.92
N ARG A 38 -9.00 6.62 -8.20
CA ARG A 38 -10.24 7.33 -8.53
C ARG A 38 -10.39 8.69 -7.85
N ALA A 39 -9.60 8.96 -6.81
CA ALA A 39 -9.67 10.21 -6.07
C ALA A 39 -8.97 11.36 -6.82
N PRO A 40 -9.47 12.61 -6.70
CA PRO A 40 -8.78 13.78 -7.25
C PRO A 40 -7.46 14.03 -6.52
N ALA A 41 -6.46 14.59 -7.20
CA ALA A 41 -5.09 14.80 -6.70
C ALA A 41 -4.97 15.19 -5.21
N PRO A 42 -5.63 16.27 -4.72
CA PRO A 42 -5.52 16.66 -3.30
C PRO A 42 -6.07 15.60 -2.33
N ALA A 43 -7.10 14.85 -2.73
CA ALA A 43 -7.67 13.78 -1.92
C ALA A 43 -6.81 12.50 -1.93
N ARG A 44 -5.96 12.30 -2.95
CA ARG A 44 -5.05 11.15 -3.03
C ARG A 44 -3.99 11.20 -1.93
N TYR A 45 -3.47 12.39 -1.61
CA TYR A 45 -2.43 12.57 -0.60
C TYR A 45 -2.91 12.22 0.81
N ALA A 46 -4.20 12.39 1.11
CA ALA A 46 -4.78 11.99 2.39
C ALA A 46 -4.66 10.48 2.67
N HIS A 47 -4.45 9.65 1.64
CA HIS A 47 -4.27 8.19 1.78
C HIS A 47 -2.82 7.76 2.01
N ILE A 48 -1.83 8.64 1.84
CA ILE A 48 -0.40 8.37 2.10
C ILE A 48 -0.17 7.75 3.50
N PRO A 49 -0.66 8.35 4.62
CA PRO A 49 -0.42 7.79 5.95
C PRO A 49 -1.06 6.41 6.15
N THR A 50 -2.19 6.13 5.51
CA THR A 50 -2.84 4.81 5.56
C THR A 50 -2.04 3.78 4.77
N LEU A 51 -1.60 4.12 3.56
CA LEU A 51 -0.78 3.24 2.72
C LEU A 51 0.57 2.90 3.39
N ARG A 52 1.22 3.88 4.04
CA ARG A 52 2.44 3.66 4.84
C ARG A 52 2.22 2.70 5.99
N ARG A 53 1.13 2.88 6.75
CA ARG A 53 0.77 1.99 7.87
C ARG A 53 0.54 0.56 7.39
N MET A 54 -0.17 0.37 6.30
CA MET A 54 -0.41 -0.97 5.74
C MET A 54 0.88 -1.64 5.28
N ILE A 55 1.77 -0.92 4.59
CA ILE A 55 3.08 -1.44 4.17
C ILE A 55 3.92 -1.84 5.39
N ALA A 56 3.97 -0.99 6.42
CA ALA A 56 4.71 -1.24 7.64
C ALA A 56 4.14 -2.44 8.44
N ALA A 57 2.82 -2.56 8.51
CA ALA A 57 2.15 -3.70 9.15
C ALA A 57 2.49 -5.02 8.44
N GLN A 58 2.55 -5.01 7.11
CA GLN A 58 2.92 -6.19 6.33
C GLN A 58 4.36 -6.60 6.57
N SER A 59 5.29 -5.64 6.54
CA SER A 59 6.70 -5.88 6.87
C SER A 59 6.89 -6.37 8.31
N SER A 60 6.13 -5.84 9.27
CA SER A 60 6.17 -6.30 10.68
C SER A 60 5.65 -7.73 10.84
N SER A 61 4.77 -8.18 9.95
CA SER A 61 4.24 -9.54 9.90
C SER A 61 5.18 -10.53 9.18
N GLY A 62 6.37 -10.08 8.74
CA GLY A 62 7.32 -10.91 8.00
C GLY A 62 6.93 -11.14 6.53
N GLN A 63 5.90 -10.46 6.03
CA GLN A 63 5.44 -10.57 4.65
C GLN A 63 5.89 -9.34 3.85
N PRO A 64 6.40 -9.51 2.61
CA PRO A 64 6.71 -8.36 1.78
C PRO A 64 5.42 -7.63 1.39
N ALA A 65 5.41 -6.30 1.49
CA ALA A 65 4.31 -5.50 0.97
C ALA A 65 4.28 -5.57 -0.57
N PRO A 66 3.09 -5.47 -1.19
CA PRO A 66 2.95 -5.54 -2.65
C PRO A 66 3.78 -4.46 -3.35
N CYS A 67 4.47 -4.82 -4.43
CA CYS A 67 5.27 -3.88 -5.22
C CYS A 67 4.43 -2.69 -5.72
N GLN A 68 3.19 -2.95 -6.13
CA GLN A 68 2.26 -1.91 -6.58
C GLN A 68 1.93 -0.91 -5.46
N ALA A 69 1.79 -1.36 -4.21
CA ALA A 69 1.55 -0.48 -3.07
C ALA A 69 2.75 0.43 -2.78
N ARG A 70 3.97 -0.11 -2.85
CA ARG A 70 5.20 0.68 -2.69
C ARG A 70 5.39 1.69 -3.81
N ALA A 71 5.12 1.29 -5.06
CA ALA A 71 5.20 2.17 -6.22
C ALA A 71 4.18 3.32 -6.14
N MET A 72 2.93 3.01 -5.75
CA MET A 72 1.90 4.03 -5.55
C MET A 72 2.28 5.01 -4.44
N LEU A 73 2.81 4.52 -3.31
CA LEU A 73 3.26 5.38 -2.23
C LEU A 73 4.33 6.38 -2.70
N ARG A 74 5.37 5.90 -3.40
CA ARG A 74 6.43 6.77 -3.92
C ARG A 74 5.85 7.84 -4.85
N ARG A 75 4.99 7.44 -5.79
CA ARG A 75 4.36 8.37 -6.73
C ARG A 75 3.56 9.46 -6.01
N LEU A 76 2.79 9.10 -4.98
CA LEU A 76 2.03 10.08 -4.20
C LEU A 76 2.93 11.04 -3.42
N GLU A 77 4.05 10.57 -2.89
CA GLU A 77 5.02 11.42 -2.18
C GLU A 77 5.74 12.39 -3.14
N GLU A 78 6.06 11.95 -4.36
CA GLU A 78 6.60 12.80 -5.43
C GLU A 78 5.57 13.84 -5.87
N GLU A 79 4.34 13.41 -6.23
CA GLU A 79 3.25 14.30 -6.64
C GLU A 79 2.89 15.32 -5.54
N ALA A 80 2.95 14.94 -4.26
CA ALA A 80 2.69 15.85 -3.14
C ALA A 80 3.84 16.86 -2.93
N ALA A 81 5.08 16.45 -3.15
CA ALA A 81 6.23 17.35 -3.06
C ALA A 81 6.19 18.38 -4.18
N GLU A 82 5.90 17.98 -5.41
CA GLU A 82 5.77 18.89 -6.56
C GLU A 82 4.66 19.92 -6.37
N ASP A 83 3.48 19.51 -5.87
CA ASP A 83 2.35 20.40 -5.59
C ASP A 83 2.70 21.48 -4.54
N MET A 84 3.56 21.16 -3.56
CA MET A 84 4.05 22.13 -2.59
C MET A 84 5.02 23.16 -3.18
N PHE A 85 5.79 22.79 -4.21
CA PHE A 85 6.70 23.70 -4.90
C PHE A 85 5.97 24.63 -5.87
N ASP A 86 4.95 24.13 -6.57
CA ASP A 86 4.15 24.93 -7.53
C ASP A 86 3.32 26.03 -6.83
N ASN A 87 2.94 25.81 -5.57
CA ASN A 87 2.16 26.75 -4.76
C ASN A 87 3.00 27.73 -3.91
N MET A 88 4.33 27.78 -4.07
CA MET A 88 5.11 28.83 -3.39
C MET A 88 4.90 30.18 -4.10
N PRO A 89 4.42 31.23 -3.41
CA PRO A 89 4.35 32.57 -4.00
C PRO A 89 5.77 33.07 -4.26
N VAL A 90 6.03 33.48 -5.50
CA VAL A 90 7.28 34.15 -5.89
C VAL A 90 7.38 35.54 -5.28
#